data_AF-A0A932L5P4-F1
#
_entry.id   AF-A0A932L5P4-F1
#
_cell.length_a   1.000
_cell.length_b   1.000
_cell.length_c   1.000
_cell.angle_alpha   90.00
_cell.angle_beta   90.00
_cell.angle_gamma   90.00
#
_symmetry.space_group_name_H-M   'P 1'
#
loop_
_entity.id
_entity.type
_entity.pdbx_description
1 polymer ?
#
loop_
_entity_poly.entity_id
_entity_poly.type
_entity_poly.pdbx_seq_one_letter_code
_entity_poly.pdbx_strand_id
1 'polypeptide(L)'
;MEGDDMHNIPEKRSGSAQPMMAADVVPVFLVACPGIRPAWQKHLDAWGSEPRGDYNDVSVIVDHLVDSFERGDLSEFPAAFAAIERCLVEGDSKAQELVVIGIIEGIQNVASHRPFGRSVFCKWLGPESHAAWNELCRFWGDA
;
A
#
# COMPACT_ATOMS: atom_id res chain seq x y z
N MET A 1 -1.87 -39.31 -51.51
CA MET A 1 -0.86 -38.74 -50.61
C MET A 1 -1.49 -37.49 -50.03
N GLU A 2 -2.31 -37.72 -49.00
CA GLU A 2 -3.03 -36.69 -48.23
C GLU A 2 -2.09 -36.07 -47.19
N GLY A 3 -2.39 -34.84 -46.78
CA GLY A 3 -1.90 -34.30 -45.51
C GLY A 3 -1.58 -32.82 -45.59
N ASP A 4 -2.63 -32.02 -45.53
CA ASP A 4 -2.60 -30.57 -45.37
C ASP A 4 -1.85 -30.12 -44.11
N ASP A 5 -1.32 -28.92 -44.26
CA ASP A 5 -0.68 -28.06 -43.28
C ASP A 5 -1.55 -27.86 -42.02
N MET A 6 -0.98 -28.12 -40.84
CA MET A 6 -1.52 -27.56 -39.60
C MET A 6 -0.36 -27.22 -38.68
N HIS A 7 0.08 -25.98 -38.83
CA HIS A 7 0.88 -25.24 -37.87
C HIS A 7 0.44 -25.55 -36.43
N ASN A 8 1.28 -26.28 -35.71
CA ASN A 8 1.24 -26.32 -34.26
C ASN A 8 1.74 -24.95 -33.76
N ILE A 9 0.82 -23.98 -33.70
CA ILE A 9 1.06 -22.71 -33.04
C ILE A 9 1.17 -23.03 -31.54
N PRO A 10 2.32 -22.82 -30.89
CA PRO A 10 2.37 -22.94 -29.45
C PRO A 10 1.44 -21.86 -28.87
N GLU A 11 0.40 -22.29 -28.16
CA GLU A 11 -0.42 -21.41 -27.34
C GLU A 11 0.52 -20.53 -26.51
N LYS A 12 0.42 -19.21 -26.70
CA LYS A 12 1.02 -18.25 -25.78
C LYS A 12 0.46 -18.59 -24.41
N ARG A 13 1.29 -19.21 -23.56
CA ARG A 13 1.05 -19.24 -22.12
C ARG A 13 0.90 -17.80 -21.69
N SER A 14 -0.33 -17.40 -21.40
CA SER A 14 -0.65 -16.11 -20.80
C SER A 14 0.08 -16.11 -19.46
N GLY A 15 1.22 -15.44 -19.41
CA GLY A 15 1.94 -15.22 -18.16
C GLY A 15 1.14 -14.21 -17.37
N SER A 16 0.20 -14.68 -16.57
CA SER A 16 -0.33 -13.88 -15.47
C SER A 16 0.87 -13.52 -14.58
N ALA A 17 1.25 -12.24 -14.55
CA ALA A 17 2.15 -11.77 -13.50
C ALA A 17 1.55 -12.21 -12.16
N GLN A 18 2.36 -12.82 -11.28
CA GLN A 18 1.86 -13.20 -9.97
C GLN A 18 1.40 -11.94 -9.23
N PRO A 19 0.24 -11.97 -8.56
CA PRO A 19 -0.24 -10.82 -7.82
C PRO A 19 0.72 -10.49 -6.67
N MET A 20 0.80 -9.22 -6.32
CA MET A 20 1.57 -8.76 -5.17
C MET A 20 0.97 -9.35 -3.88
N MET A 21 1.82 -9.89 -3.01
CA MET A 21 1.39 -10.49 -1.76
C MET A 21 1.50 -9.48 -0.60
N ALA A 22 0.84 -9.75 0.52
CA ALA A 22 0.94 -8.92 1.72
C ALA A 22 2.40 -8.65 2.17
N ALA A 23 3.29 -9.65 2.02
CA ALA A 23 4.70 -9.52 2.36
C ALA A 23 5.49 -8.55 1.45
N ASP A 24 4.95 -8.21 0.28
CA ASP A 24 5.58 -7.29 -0.68
C ASP A 24 5.24 -5.82 -0.39
N VAL A 25 4.19 -5.54 0.39
CA VAL A 25 3.71 -4.18 0.66
C VAL A 25 4.84 -3.32 1.24
N VAL A 26 5.43 -3.70 2.38
CA VAL A 26 6.52 -2.92 3.00
C VAL A 26 7.73 -2.75 2.06
N PRO A 27 8.25 -3.80 1.40
CA PRO A 27 9.31 -3.64 0.39
C PRO A 27 9.00 -2.60 -0.69
N VAL A 28 7.76 -2.52 -1.19
CA VAL A 28 7.35 -1.51 -2.18
C VAL A 28 7.50 -0.10 -1.61
N PHE A 29 7.11 0.13 -0.35
CA PHE A 29 7.27 1.44 0.31
C PHE A 29 8.73 1.79 0.59
N LEU A 30 9.58 0.84 0.97
CA LEU A 30 11.01 1.11 1.22
C LEU A 30 11.77 1.54 -0.05
N VAL A 31 11.23 1.23 -1.23
CA VAL A 31 11.70 1.72 -2.52
C VAL A 31 11.08 3.08 -2.87
N ALA A 32 9.77 3.22 -2.73
CA ALA A 32 9.04 4.43 -3.13
C ALA A 32 9.25 5.64 -2.19
N CYS A 33 9.43 5.37 -0.90
CA CYS A 33 9.61 6.36 0.17
C CYS A 33 10.82 5.97 1.03
N PRO A 34 12.05 6.17 0.52
CA PRO A 34 13.28 5.85 1.26
C PRO A 34 13.38 6.49 2.64
N GLY A 35 12.70 7.62 2.89
CA GLY A 35 12.60 8.26 4.19
C GLY A 35 12.07 7.38 5.32
N ILE A 36 11.32 6.31 5.01
CA ILE A 36 10.81 5.33 6.00
C ILE A 36 11.93 4.48 6.62
N ARG A 37 13.03 4.25 5.89
CA ARG A 37 14.05 3.23 6.26
C ARG A 37 14.58 3.33 7.69
N PRO A 38 14.88 4.52 8.25
CA PRO A 38 15.31 4.62 9.65
C PRO A 38 14.24 4.15 10.65
N ALA A 39 12.97 4.52 10.43
CA ALA A 39 11.86 4.08 11.28
C ALA A 39 11.64 2.57 11.14
N TRP A 40 11.75 2.05 9.92
CA TRP A 40 11.68 0.62 9.65
C TRP A 40 12.79 -0.16 10.37
N GLN A 41 14.04 0.30 10.31
CA GLN A 41 15.14 -0.36 11.01
C GLN A 41 14.91 -0.37 12.52
N LYS A 42 14.46 0.75 13.09
CA LYS A 42 14.12 0.84 14.52
C LYS A 42 13.01 -0.15 14.91
N HIS A 43 12.00 -0.32 14.05
CA HIS A 43 10.94 -1.31 14.24
C HIS A 43 11.50 -2.74 14.24
N LEU A 44 12.36 -3.09 13.28
CA LEU A 44 13.03 -4.39 13.23
C LEU A 44 13.84 -4.65 14.52
N ASP A 45 14.61 -3.67 14.96
CA ASP A 45 15.45 -3.77 16.16
C ASP A 45 14.60 -3.97 17.43
N ALA A 46 13.43 -3.31 17.52
CA ALA A 46 12.53 -3.41 18.66
C ALA A 46 11.89 -4.80 18.81
N TRP A 47 11.62 -5.47 17.70
CA TRP A 47 11.04 -6.82 17.70
C TRP A 47 12.09 -7.94 17.79
N GLY A 48 13.34 -7.69 17.38
CA GLY A 48 14.39 -8.68 17.41
C GLY A 48 14.01 -9.97 16.66
N SER A 49 13.95 -11.10 17.37
CA SER A 49 13.57 -12.41 16.82
C SER A 49 12.09 -12.76 17.00
N GLU A 50 11.29 -11.91 17.63
CA GLU A 50 9.88 -12.17 17.85
C GLU A 50 9.08 -12.07 16.53
N PRO A 51 8.07 -12.92 16.33
CA PRO A 51 7.25 -12.86 15.13
C PRO A 51 6.47 -11.55 15.09
N ARG A 52 6.64 -10.81 13.99
CA ARG A 52 5.87 -9.60 13.70
C ARG A 52 4.63 -9.95 12.89
N GLY A 53 3.58 -9.14 13.01
CA GLY A 53 2.39 -9.25 12.17
C GLY A 53 2.38 -8.19 11.07
N ASP A 54 1.80 -8.51 9.91
CA ASP A 54 1.73 -7.62 8.74
C ASP A 54 1.18 -6.22 9.11
N TYR A 55 0.18 -6.16 10.00
CA TYR A 55 -0.40 -4.92 10.50
C TYR A 55 0.57 -4.06 11.34
N ASN A 56 1.41 -4.69 12.15
CA ASN A 56 2.46 -3.98 12.91
C ASN A 56 3.56 -3.46 11.98
N ASP A 57 3.82 -4.18 10.89
CA ASP A 57 4.84 -3.77 9.92
C ASP A 57 4.36 -2.56 9.10
N VAL A 58 3.09 -2.52 8.68
CA VAL A 58 2.55 -1.38 7.91
C VAL A 58 2.20 -0.16 8.78
N SER A 59 2.06 -0.29 10.10
CA SER A 59 1.86 0.88 10.96
C SER A 59 3.06 1.85 10.92
N VAL A 60 4.27 1.33 10.67
CA VAL A 60 5.48 2.14 10.47
C VAL A 60 5.33 3.07 9.25
N ILE A 61 4.66 2.61 8.19
CA ILE A 61 4.38 3.42 7.00
C ILE A 61 3.39 4.53 7.36
N VAL A 62 2.31 4.19 8.07
CA VAL A 62 1.27 5.13 8.50
C VAL A 62 1.87 6.25 9.34
N ASP A 63 2.59 5.89 10.41
CA ASP A 63 3.20 6.86 11.32
C ASP A 63 4.18 7.76 10.56
N HIS A 64 5.01 7.18 9.68
CA HIS A 64 5.94 7.97 8.89
C HIS A 64 5.23 8.97 7.98
N LEU A 65 4.17 8.57 7.26
CA LEU A 65 3.45 9.48 6.36
C LEU A 65 2.77 10.61 7.11
N VAL A 66 2.15 10.30 8.26
CA VAL A 66 1.47 11.33 9.07
C VAL A 66 2.49 12.30 9.68
N ASP A 67 3.57 11.79 10.27
CA ASP A 67 4.60 12.64 10.87
C ASP A 67 5.36 13.44 9.80
N SER A 68 5.58 12.90 8.60
CA SER A 68 6.20 13.63 7.49
C SER A 68 5.29 14.75 6.98
N PHE A 69 3.96 14.56 6.96
CA PHE A 69 3.03 15.64 6.68
C PHE A 69 3.14 16.75 7.73
N GLU A 70 3.18 16.39 9.01
CA GLU A 70 3.27 17.33 10.13
C GLU A 70 4.55 18.19 10.06
N ARG A 71 5.68 17.61 9.62
CA ARG A 71 6.94 18.31 9.43
C ARG A 71 7.02 19.12 8.12
N GLY A 72 6.09 18.92 7.19
CA GLY A 72 6.13 19.51 5.84
C GLY A 72 7.09 18.79 4.87
N ASP A 73 7.53 17.58 5.22
CA ASP A 73 8.43 16.75 4.41
C ASP A 73 7.63 15.99 3.33
N LEU A 74 7.17 16.71 2.30
CA LEU A 74 6.22 16.20 1.31
C LEU A 74 6.85 15.68 0.01
N SER A 75 8.17 15.69 -0.10
CA SER A 75 8.88 15.36 -1.36
C SER A 75 8.63 13.94 -1.86
N GLU A 76 8.41 12.98 -0.97
CA GLU A 76 8.19 11.57 -1.30
C GLU A 76 6.70 11.19 -1.41
N PHE A 77 5.78 12.10 -1.07
CA PHE A 77 4.34 11.80 -1.04
C PHE A 77 3.78 11.30 -2.38
N PRO A 78 4.10 11.91 -3.54
CA PRO A 78 3.63 11.38 -4.82
C PRO A 78 4.03 9.91 -5.04
N ALA A 79 5.25 9.53 -4.68
CA ALA A 79 5.73 8.15 -4.84
C ALA A 79 5.11 7.20 -3.80
N ALA A 80 5.02 7.64 -2.54
CA ALA A 80 4.43 6.83 -1.47
C ALA A 80 2.94 6.54 -1.70
N PHE A 81 2.17 7.53 -2.17
CA PHE A 81 0.75 7.32 -2.48
C PHE A 81 0.54 6.54 -3.77
N ALA A 82 1.43 6.68 -4.76
CA ALA A 82 1.45 5.78 -5.92
C ALA A 82 1.74 4.32 -5.49
N ALA A 83 2.55 4.09 -4.45
CA ALA A 83 2.74 2.76 -3.88
C ALA A 83 1.45 2.22 -3.21
N ILE A 84 0.69 3.03 -2.46
CA ILE A 84 -0.62 2.65 -1.93
C ILE A 84 -1.54 2.16 -3.07
N GLU A 85 -1.68 2.99 -4.10
CA GLU A 85 -2.53 2.69 -5.26
C GLU A 85 -2.08 1.40 -5.95
N ARG A 86 -0.77 1.25 -6.18
CA ARG A 86 -0.19 0.08 -6.84
C ARG A 86 -0.45 -1.20 -6.04
N CYS A 87 -0.22 -1.18 -4.72
CA CYS A 87 -0.47 -2.33 -3.87
C CYS A 87 -1.95 -2.73 -3.86
N LEU A 88 -2.86 -1.75 -3.97
CA LEU A 88 -4.30 -2.00 -4.04
C LEU A 88 -4.72 -2.59 -5.41
N VAL A 89 -4.15 -2.12 -6.51
CA VAL A 89 -4.47 -2.58 -7.87
C VAL A 89 -3.83 -3.93 -8.21
N GLU A 90 -2.56 -4.11 -7.85
CA GLU A 90 -1.76 -5.30 -8.21
C GLU A 90 -1.79 -6.39 -7.13
N GLY A 91 -2.32 -6.09 -5.94
CA GLY A 91 -2.36 -6.98 -4.79
C GLY A 91 -3.34 -8.14 -4.93
N ASP A 92 -3.01 -9.26 -4.29
CA ASP A 92 -4.00 -10.29 -3.96
C ASP A 92 -4.96 -9.78 -2.87
N SER A 93 -6.02 -10.55 -2.57
CA SER A 93 -7.03 -10.12 -1.60
C SER A 93 -6.44 -9.79 -0.22
N LYS A 94 -5.38 -10.49 0.19
CA LYS A 94 -4.73 -10.24 1.49
C LYS A 94 -3.91 -8.94 1.46
N ALA A 95 -3.18 -8.68 0.39
CA ALA A 95 -2.45 -7.43 0.19
C ALA A 95 -3.41 -6.23 0.11
N GLN A 96 -4.51 -6.38 -0.64
CA GLN A 96 -5.56 -5.35 -0.75
C GLN A 96 -6.16 -5.02 0.61
N GLU A 97 -6.57 -6.04 1.38
CA GLU A 97 -7.09 -5.86 2.74
C GLU A 97 -6.07 -5.16 3.64
N LEU A 98 -4.81 -5.59 3.62
CA LEU A 98 -3.73 -4.98 4.39
C LEU A 98 -3.52 -3.50 4.03
N VAL A 99 -3.64 -3.13 2.75
CA VAL A 99 -3.52 -1.73 2.32
C VAL A 99 -4.72 -0.93 2.79
N VAL A 100 -5.95 -1.43 2.62
CA VAL A 100 -7.16 -0.69 3.00
C VAL A 100 -7.24 -0.51 4.51
N ILE A 101 -7.15 -1.60 5.28
CA ILE A 101 -7.32 -1.60 6.74
C ILE A 101 -6.03 -1.16 7.43
N GLY A 102 -4.89 -1.69 7.01
CA GLY A 102 -3.61 -1.42 7.67
C GLY A 102 -3.03 -0.04 7.35
N ILE A 103 -3.24 0.49 6.14
CA ILE A 103 -2.64 1.76 5.71
C ILE A 103 -3.67 2.87 5.56
N ILE A 104 -4.71 2.70 4.73
CA ILE A 104 -5.66 3.79 4.42
C ILE A 104 -6.47 4.16 5.67
N GLU A 105 -7.09 3.18 6.33
CA GLU A 105 -7.77 3.39 7.62
C GLU A 105 -6.78 3.84 8.71
N GLY A 106 -5.58 3.30 8.74
CA GLY A 106 -4.51 3.74 9.63
C GLY A 106 -4.22 5.25 9.50
N ILE A 107 -4.06 5.75 8.27
CA ILE A 107 -3.88 7.19 8.00
C ILE A 107 -5.10 7.99 8.48
N GLN A 108 -6.32 7.55 8.17
CA GLN A 108 -7.54 8.22 8.63
C GLN A 108 -7.57 8.35 10.16
N ASN A 109 -7.27 7.26 10.86
CA ASN A 109 -7.29 7.19 12.31
C ASN A 109 -6.19 8.08 12.92
N VAL A 110 -4.93 7.86 12.57
CA VAL A 110 -3.80 8.61 13.17
C VAL A 110 -3.90 10.11 12.85
N ALA A 111 -4.25 10.48 11.62
CA ALA A 111 -4.40 11.89 11.24
C ALA A 111 -5.63 12.57 11.86
N SER A 112 -6.68 11.82 12.24
CA SER A 112 -7.84 12.39 12.94
C SER A 112 -7.48 12.98 14.31
N HIS A 113 -6.39 12.51 14.92
CA HIS A 113 -5.86 13.03 16.17
C HIS A 113 -4.88 14.20 15.99
N ARG A 114 -4.64 14.66 14.75
CA ARG A 114 -3.75 15.78 14.45
C ARG A 114 -4.55 17.04 14.08
N PRO A 115 -4.03 18.26 14.35
CA PRO A 115 -4.75 19.51 14.05
C PRO A 115 -5.12 19.71 12.58
N PHE A 116 -4.36 19.13 11.65
CA PHE A 116 -4.62 19.22 10.22
C PHE A 116 -5.73 18.26 9.73
N GLY A 117 -6.09 17.25 10.53
CA GLY A 117 -7.14 16.28 10.20
C GLY A 117 -6.81 15.34 9.03
N ARG A 118 -7.64 14.32 8.83
CA ARG A 118 -7.40 13.27 7.83
C ARG A 118 -7.56 13.71 6.36
N SER A 119 -8.42 14.68 6.06
CA SER A 119 -8.80 15.02 4.68
C SER A 119 -7.65 15.61 3.84
N VAL A 120 -6.58 16.09 4.48
CA VAL A 120 -5.42 16.66 3.79
C VAL A 120 -4.69 15.64 2.91
N PHE A 121 -4.83 14.34 3.20
CA PHE A 121 -4.18 13.27 2.44
C PHE A 121 -4.92 12.92 1.14
N CYS A 122 -6.21 13.27 1.02
CA CYS A 122 -7.04 12.91 -0.13
C CYS A 122 -6.45 13.37 -1.48
N LYS A 123 -5.72 14.49 -1.50
CA LYS A 123 -5.15 15.06 -2.74
C LYS A 123 -4.06 14.20 -3.39
N TRP A 124 -3.51 13.22 -2.66
CA TRP A 124 -2.50 12.30 -3.20
C TRP A 124 -3.05 10.92 -3.54
N LEU A 125 -4.29 10.61 -3.15
CA LEU A 125 -4.90 9.32 -3.44
C LEU A 125 -5.12 9.15 -4.96
N GLY A 126 -4.82 7.96 -5.45
CA GLY A 126 -5.23 7.51 -6.77
C GLY A 126 -6.70 7.05 -6.80
N PRO A 127 -7.23 6.61 -7.96
CA PRO A 127 -8.63 6.24 -8.09
C PRO A 127 -9.11 5.17 -7.11
N GLU A 128 -8.40 4.04 -6.99
CA GLU A 128 -8.83 2.91 -6.15
C GLU A 128 -8.64 3.25 -4.67
N SER A 129 -7.51 3.86 -4.31
CA SER A 129 -7.25 4.29 -2.93
C SER A 129 -8.22 5.40 -2.48
N HIS A 130 -8.68 6.25 -3.39
CA HIS A 130 -9.73 7.23 -3.09
C HIS A 130 -11.11 6.58 -2.97
N ALA A 131 -11.40 5.54 -3.75
CA ALA A 131 -12.64 4.77 -3.60
C ALA A 131 -12.70 4.06 -2.24
N ALA A 132 -11.61 3.39 -1.85
CA ALA A 132 -11.46 2.75 -0.55
C ALA A 132 -11.57 3.76 0.62
N TRP A 133 -10.91 4.92 0.49
CA TRP A 133 -11.03 6.01 1.47
C TRP A 133 -12.49 6.42 1.72
N ASN A 134 -13.25 6.62 0.65
CA ASN A 134 -14.65 7.01 0.73
C ASN A 134 -15.54 5.90 1.29
N GLU A 135 -15.22 4.64 1.00
CA GLU A 135 -15.92 3.49 1.57
C GLU A 135 -15.75 3.40 3.08
N LEU A 136 -14.52 3.59 3.57
CA LEU A 136 -14.25 3.67 5.01
C LEU A 136 -15.01 4.84 5.67
N CYS A 137 -15.04 6.02 5.05
CA CYS A 137 -15.85 7.15 5.58
C CYS A 137 -17.34 6.79 5.67
N ARG A 138 -17.89 6.12 4.65
CA ARG A 138 -19.30 5.68 4.68
C ARG A 138 -19.55 4.63 5.76
N PHE A 139 -18.63 3.68 5.92
CA PHE A 139 -18.74 2.62 6.91
C PHE A 139 -18.78 3.18 8.34
N TRP A 140 -17.92 4.16 8.65
CA TRP A 140 -17.83 4.78 9.97
C TRP A 140 -18.83 5.93 10.21
N GLY A 141 -19.66 6.29 9.23
CA GLY A 141 -20.65 7.38 9.36
C GLY A 141 -20.04 8.78 9.29
N ASP A 142 -18.85 8.88 8.69
CA ASP A 142 -18.00 10.07 8.58
C ASP A 142 -18.23 10.86 7.25
N ALA A 143 -19.33 10.57 6.56
CA ALA A 143 -19.67 11.05 5.21
C ALA A 143 -20.42 12.40 5.20
#